data_AF-A0A0G1C610-F1
#
_entry.id   AF-A0A0G1C610-F1
#
_cell.length_a   1.000
_cell.length_b   1.000
_cell.length_c   1.000
_cell.angle_alpha   90.00
_cell.angle_beta   90.00
_cell.angle_gamma   90.00
#
_symmetry.space_group_name_H-M   'P 1'
#
loop_
_entity.id
_entity.type
_entity.pdbx_description
1 polymer ?
#
loop_
_entity_poly.entity_id
_entity_poly.type
_entity_poly.pdbx_seq_one_letter_code
_entity_poly.pdbx_strand_id
1 'polypeptide(L)'
;MARERTINHNSITQTNSKENQMKLVANSDTAGNPTVALRWCLVPEEIAYLKDKKIPNPHILLLVVNDRRCVDRQLLPISDLMTYISFNHLGDNTVWATIVWHDEGLRKLREFYISKGKYGYNNGFYNRETDTLEDTDGYGLDSIVINISADFFAPEPAEWEKKWVNLLFETKPKDQCQFRKRRILAYTLQPILILFEIFIKISSRLLAALFFTVIRTRTKVNFVPIIHPFKNDTEDIYYESLRHGRNIYLRNKDNTEREDYAIAGVLFHPITVIVLSAILLMIDLAGTKIFLGWWSYLVGSLVVGVSIIVLVLIISVLGEVVKWLAGNIKSWRKKTSKDRRLEKARRQKAKYAQEAKAKKLAEEAKERAIQTNLDRLNKEFALISCDSGPLVPKLEALPKEKRTIHLRFLDLKARVCKPFAG
;
A
#
# COMPACT_ATOMS: atom_id res chain seq x y z
N MET A 1 20.64 -15.55 -54.77
CA MET A 1 21.53 -14.64 -54.01
C MET A 1 21.09 -14.65 -52.55
N ALA A 2 21.59 -15.63 -51.79
CA ALA A 2 21.40 -15.73 -50.35
C ALA A 2 22.57 -15.02 -49.66
N ARG A 3 22.28 -14.10 -48.74
CA ARG A 3 23.29 -13.47 -47.89
C ARG A 3 23.28 -14.18 -46.54
N GLU A 4 24.19 -15.14 -46.38
CA GLU A 4 24.60 -15.64 -45.07
C GLU A 4 25.19 -14.48 -44.26
N ARG A 5 24.51 -14.10 -43.18
CA ARG A 5 25.10 -13.29 -42.11
C ARG A 5 25.60 -14.24 -41.04
N THR A 6 26.87 -14.62 -41.13
CA THR A 6 27.64 -15.15 -40.01
C THR A 6 27.80 -14.06 -38.96
N ILE A 7 26.93 -14.09 -37.94
CA ILE A 7 27.10 -13.33 -36.70
C ILE A 7 28.11 -14.10 -35.86
N ASN A 8 29.37 -13.67 -35.90
CA ASN A 8 30.38 -14.12 -34.94
C ASN A 8 30.03 -13.51 -33.58
N HIS A 9 29.35 -14.29 -32.74
CA HIS A 9 29.30 -14.05 -31.30
C HIS A 9 30.66 -14.42 -30.70
N ASN A 10 31.58 -13.46 -30.70
CA ASN A 10 32.64 -13.45 -29.70
C ASN A 10 31.99 -13.08 -28.37
N SER A 11 31.42 -14.08 -27.70
CA SER A 11 31.12 -14.03 -26.28
C SER A 11 32.42 -13.75 -25.54
N ILE A 12 32.60 -12.48 -25.14
CA ILE A 12 33.64 -12.08 -24.21
C ILE A 12 33.33 -12.79 -22.89
N THR A 13 33.96 -13.93 -22.68
CA THR A 13 34.03 -14.61 -21.39
C THR A 13 34.85 -13.72 -20.46
N GLN A 14 34.18 -12.79 -19.76
CA GLN A 14 34.68 -12.06 -18.58
C GLN A 14 34.95 -13.04 -17.42
N THR A 15 35.97 -13.88 -17.56
CA THR A 15 36.32 -14.91 -16.56
C THR A 15 37.51 -14.53 -15.69
N ASN A 16 38.31 -13.52 -16.06
CA ASN A 16 39.48 -13.11 -15.27
C ASN A 16 39.33 -11.76 -14.54
N SER A 17 38.14 -11.14 -14.53
CA SER A 17 37.85 -9.90 -13.77
C SER A 17 37.17 -10.17 -12.40
N LYS A 18 36.91 -11.44 -12.06
CA LYS A 18 36.01 -11.81 -10.95
C LYS A 18 36.65 -11.86 -9.56
N GLU A 19 37.98 -11.80 -9.43
CA GLU A 19 38.61 -11.89 -8.10
C GLU A 19 38.53 -10.61 -7.26
N ASN A 20 38.23 -9.46 -7.88
CA ASN A 20 38.25 -8.14 -7.23
C ASN A 20 36.85 -7.53 -7.02
N GLN A 21 35.82 -8.37 -6.92
CA GLN A 21 34.43 -7.91 -6.77
C GLN A 21 33.84 -8.41 -5.45
N MET A 22 32.75 -7.75 -5.02
CA MET A 22 31.92 -8.11 -3.87
C MET A 22 31.73 -9.63 -3.82
N LYS A 23 31.82 -10.22 -2.63
CA LYS A 23 31.63 -11.66 -2.46
C LYS A 23 30.34 -11.94 -1.72
N LEU A 24 29.49 -12.75 -2.31
CA LEU A 24 28.25 -13.26 -1.78
C LEU A 24 28.45 -14.71 -1.36
N VAL A 25 28.18 -15.01 -0.09
CA VAL A 25 28.29 -16.36 0.48
C VAL A 25 26.94 -16.79 1.03
N ALA A 26 26.50 -17.97 0.59
CA ALA A 26 25.35 -18.66 1.13
C ALA A 26 25.77 -19.78 2.07
N ASN A 27 24.91 -20.15 3.01
CA ASN A 27 25.19 -21.27 3.89
C ASN A 27 25.06 -22.59 3.10
N SER A 28 26.18 -23.15 2.64
CA SER A 28 26.24 -24.41 1.87
C SER A 28 25.67 -25.60 2.63
N ASP A 29 25.75 -25.58 3.97
CA ASP A 29 25.19 -26.62 4.85
C ASP A 29 23.65 -26.67 4.79
N THR A 30 23.02 -25.66 4.16
CA THR A 30 21.56 -25.55 3.98
C THR A 30 21.07 -25.83 2.56
N ALA A 31 21.79 -26.67 1.79
CA ALA A 31 21.27 -27.26 0.54
C ALA A 31 19.91 -27.98 0.69
N GLY A 32 19.35 -28.02 1.91
CA GLY A 32 18.00 -28.43 2.22
C GLY A 32 17.12 -27.45 3.00
N ASN A 33 17.32 -26.13 2.92
CA ASN A 33 16.30 -25.20 3.42
C ASN A 33 15.93 -24.19 2.33
N PRO A 34 14.65 -24.06 1.96
CA PRO A 34 14.21 -23.07 0.98
C PRO A 34 14.27 -21.65 1.53
N THR A 35 14.66 -21.44 2.80
CA THR A 35 15.10 -20.14 3.28
C THR A 35 16.58 -20.20 3.63
N VAL A 36 17.39 -19.50 2.83
CA VAL A 36 18.85 -19.51 2.93
C VAL A 36 19.35 -18.20 3.49
N ALA A 37 20.32 -18.32 4.39
CA ALA A 37 21.03 -17.20 4.96
C ALA A 37 22.11 -16.75 3.97
N LEU A 38 22.08 -15.47 3.58
CA LEU A 38 23.06 -14.86 2.68
C LEU A 38 23.85 -13.81 3.42
N ARG A 39 25.17 -13.84 3.24
CA ARG A 39 26.10 -12.86 3.77
C ARG A 39 26.95 -12.31 2.65
N TRP A 40 27.34 -11.05 2.74
CA TRP A 40 28.21 -10.43 1.75
C TRP A 40 29.39 -9.73 2.41
N CYS A 41 30.44 -9.53 1.63
CA CYS A 41 31.55 -8.66 1.96
C CYS A 41 32.02 -7.90 0.72
N LEU A 42 32.69 -6.77 0.95
CA LEU A 42 33.27 -5.95 -0.10
C LEU A 42 34.79 -6.05 -0.10
N VAL A 43 35.37 -6.03 -1.29
CA VAL A 43 36.83 -5.99 -1.47
C VAL A 43 37.32 -4.55 -1.21
N PRO A 44 38.53 -4.33 -0.66
CA PRO A 44 39.02 -2.99 -0.34
C PRO A 44 38.92 -1.95 -1.47
N GLU A 45 39.09 -2.35 -2.74
CA GLU A 45 38.97 -1.45 -3.90
C GLU A 45 37.54 -0.91 -4.06
N GLU A 46 36.53 -1.75 -3.83
CA GLU A 46 35.13 -1.34 -3.92
C GLU A 46 34.76 -0.39 -2.78
N ILE A 47 35.28 -0.66 -1.58
CA ILE A 47 35.12 0.24 -0.43
C ILE A 47 35.78 1.59 -0.75
N ALA A 48 36.99 1.58 -1.34
CA ALA A 48 37.67 2.80 -1.74
C ALA A 48 36.88 3.57 -2.80
N TYR A 49 36.30 2.88 -3.79
CA TYR A 49 35.43 3.47 -4.80
C TYR A 49 34.19 4.14 -4.19
N LEU A 50 33.47 3.45 -3.30
CA LEU A 50 32.29 3.99 -2.63
C LEU A 50 32.62 5.23 -1.79
N LYS A 51 33.79 5.24 -1.14
CA LYS A 51 34.30 6.38 -0.37
C LYS A 51 34.67 7.56 -1.26
N ASP A 52 35.40 7.32 -2.35
CA ASP A 52 35.82 8.34 -3.32
C ASP A 52 34.61 9.05 -3.95
N LYS A 53 33.61 8.26 -4.35
CA LYS A 53 32.36 8.78 -4.93
C LYS A 53 31.42 9.40 -3.91
N LYS A 54 31.75 9.36 -2.61
CA LYS A 54 30.92 9.87 -1.51
C LYS A 54 29.47 9.39 -1.59
N ILE A 55 29.27 8.13 -1.99
CA ILE A 55 27.94 7.60 -2.27
C ILE A 55 27.09 7.57 -0.99
N PRO A 56 25.96 8.29 -0.96
CA PRO A 56 25.12 8.33 0.23
C PRO A 56 24.27 7.05 0.34
N ASN A 57 24.38 6.36 1.48
CA ASN A 57 23.58 5.17 1.79
C ASN A 57 23.59 4.10 0.69
N PRO A 58 24.74 3.46 0.40
CA PRO A 58 24.78 2.32 -0.51
C PRO A 58 23.88 1.17 0.00
N HIS A 59 23.15 0.56 -0.91
CA HIS A 59 22.30 -0.60 -0.65
C HIS A 59 22.73 -1.76 -1.56
N ILE A 60 22.47 -2.99 -1.13
CA ILE A 60 22.56 -4.16 -1.97
C ILE A 60 21.18 -4.48 -2.51
N LEU A 61 21.11 -4.60 -3.82
CA LEU A 61 20.00 -5.18 -4.54
C LEU A 61 20.27 -6.67 -4.74
N LEU A 62 19.45 -7.51 -4.11
CA LEU A 62 19.43 -8.94 -4.32
C LEU A 62 18.31 -9.28 -5.30
N LEU A 63 18.64 -9.99 -6.38
CA LEU A 63 17.66 -10.50 -7.34
C LEU A 63 17.67 -12.01 -7.31
N VAL A 64 16.49 -12.60 -7.10
CA VAL A 64 16.28 -14.05 -7.18
C VAL A 64 15.75 -14.36 -8.56
N VAL A 65 16.51 -15.16 -9.31
CA VAL A 65 16.17 -15.60 -10.66
C VAL A 65 15.99 -17.11 -10.65
N ASN A 66 14.90 -17.59 -11.25
CA ASN A 66 14.63 -19.01 -11.47
C ASN A 66 14.07 -19.15 -12.90
N ASP A 67 14.55 -20.13 -13.66
CA ASP A 67 14.17 -20.35 -15.06
C ASP A 67 14.16 -19.06 -15.92
N ARG A 68 15.22 -18.26 -15.77
CA ARG A 68 15.39 -16.95 -16.44
C ARG A 68 14.25 -15.96 -16.17
N ARG A 69 13.55 -16.09 -15.05
CA ARG A 69 12.55 -15.13 -14.58
C ARG A 69 12.98 -14.57 -13.24
N CYS A 70 12.95 -13.24 -13.12
CA CYS A 70 13.14 -12.57 -11.84
C CYS A 70 11.89 -12.78 -10.99
N VAL A 71 12.03 -13.58 -9.94
CA VAL A 71 10.96 -14.00 -9.02
C VAL A 71 10.80 -12.97 -7.91
N ASP A 72 11.91 -12.59 -7.28
CA ASP A 72 11.93 -11.67 -6.16
C ASP A 72 13.11 -10.69 -6.23
N ARG A 73 12.93 -9.55 -5.58
CA ARG A 73 13.94 -8.51 -5.43
C ARG A 73 13.89 -7.98 -4.02
N GLN A 74 15.05 -7.84 -3.41
CA GLN A 74 15.19 -7.23 -2.09
C GLN A 74 16.23 -6.12 -2.15
N LEU A 75 15.94 -5.03 -1.45
CA LEU A 75 16.85 -3.89 -1.35
C LEU A 75 17.19 -3.69 0.12
N LEU A 76 18.46 -3.89 0.44
CA LEU A 76 18.96 -3.97 1.82
C LEU A 76 20.10 -2.99 2.02
N PRO A 77 20.17 -2.29 3.17
CA PRO A 77 21.36 -1.51 3.52
C PRO A 77 22.60 -2.40 3.50
N ILE A 78 23.69 -1.93 2.88
CA ILE A 78 24.93 -2.72 2.83
C ILE A 78 25.47 -3.06 4.23
N SER A 79 25.14 -2.23 5.21
CA SER A 79 25.57 -2.34 6.59
C SER A 79 24.81 -3.37 7.42
N ASP A 80 23.79 -4.01 6.87
CA ASP A 80 23.10 -5.14 7.51
C ASP A 80 23.95 -6.43 7.47
N LEU A 81 24.97 -6.50 6.59
CA LEU A 81 25.93 -7.60 6.38
C LEU A 81 25.33 -8.94 5.91
N MET A 82 24.08 -9.21 6.25
CA MET A 82 23.44 -10.50 6.08
C MET A 82 21.92 -10.35 5.95
N THR A 83 21.28 -11.30 5.27
CA THR A 83 19.82 -11.43 5.21
C THR A 83 19.41 -12.90 5.08
N TYR A 84 18.10 -13.15 5.07
CA TYR A 84 17.51 -14.43 4.73
C TYR A 84 16.65 -14.29 3.47
N ILE A 85 16.93 -15.09 2.45
CA ILE A 85 16.11 -15.18 1.25
C ILE A 85 15.27 -16.44 1.31
N SER A 86 13.96 -16.28 1.18
CA SER A 86 13.02 -17.38 1.00
C SER A 86 12.74 -17.59 -0.49
N PHE A 87 13.06 -18.77 -0.98
CA PHE A 87 12.75 -19.22 -2.32
C PHE A 87 11.39 -19.88 -2.35
N ASN A 88 10.66 -19.69 -3.45
CA ASN A 88 9.34 -20.28 -3.67
C ASN A 88 9.31 -21.20 -4.89
N HIS A 89 10.45 -21.45 -5.55
CA HIS A 89 10.53 -22.33 -6.70
C HIS A 89 11.59 -23.40 -6.49
N LEU A 90 11.29 -24.59 -7.01
CA LEU A 90 12.16 -25.76 -6.97
C LEU A 90 13.29 -25.65 -8.01
N GLY A 91 14.35 -26.43 -7.79
CA GLY A 91 15.49 -26.50 -8.69
C GLY A 91 16.49 -25.36 -8.48
N ASP A 92 17.13 -24.95 -9.58
CA ASP A 92 18.22 -23.98 -9.54
C ASP A 92 17.68 -22.55 -9.45
N ASN A 93 18.07 -21.86 -8.39
CA ASN A 93 17.78 -20.46 -8.17
C ASN A 93 19.09 -19.69 -8.15
N THR A 94 19.26 -18.74 -9.06
CA THR A 94 20.43 -17.85 -9.08
C THR A 94 20.11 -16.60 -8.30
N VAL A 95 20.89 -16.31 -7.25
CA VAL A 95 20.82 -15.04 -6.54
C VAL A 95 21.92 -14.14 -7.07
N TRP A 96 21.53 -13.04 -7.70
CA TRP A 96 22.43 -11.97 -8.08
C TRP A 96 22.46 -10.90 -6.99
N ALA A 97 23.63 -10.33 -6.75
CA ALA A 97 23.81 -9.21 -5.84
C ALA A 97 24.55 -8.08 -6.56
N THR A 98 24.08 -6.85 -6.38
CA THR A 98 24.79 -5.64 -6.82
C THR A 98 24.57 -4.47 -5.87
N ILE A 99 25.58 -3.60 -5.74
CA ILE A 99 25.49 -2.39 -4.93
C ILE A 99 24.84 -1.30 -5.76
N VAL A 100 23.76 -0.72 -5.25
CA VAL A 100 23.00 0.36 -5.88
C VAL A 100 22.82 1.53 -4.93
N TRP A 101 22.69 2.74 -5.49
CA TRP A 101 22.40 3.96 -4.75
C TRP A 101 21.54 4.91 -5.59
N HIS A 102 21.03 5.96 -4.95
CA HIS A 102 20.27 7.02 -5.62
C HIS A 102 20.41 8.32 -4.83
N ASP A 103 20.69 9.43 -5.52
CA ASP A 103 20.97 10.73 -4.89
C ASP A 103 19.77 11.28 -4.10
N GLU A 104 18.55 11.08 -4.63
CA GLU A 104 17.29 11.42 -3.94
C GLU A 104 16.91 10.48 -2.77
N GLY A 105 17.71 9.44 -2.50
CA GLY A 105 17.56 8.56 -1.34
C GLY A 105 16.66 7.32 -1.53
N LEU A 106 16.42 6.62 -0.41
CA LEU A 106 15.86 5.25 -0.39
C LEU A 106 14.46 5.13 -1.02
N ARG A 107 13.61 6.16 -0.91
CA ARG A 107 12.25 6.12 -1.46
C ARG A 107 12.29 5.96 -2.99
N LYS A 108 13.14 6.74 -3.65
CA LYS A 108 13.33 6.68 -5.11
C LYS A 108 14.02 5.41 -5.54
N LEU A 109 15.01 4.97 -4.76
CA LEU A 109 15.67 3.69 -4.97
C LEU A 109 14.67 2.51 -4.91
N ARG A 110 13.74 2.49 -3.95
CA ARG A 110 12.68 1.46 -3.86
C ARG A 110 11.66 1.57 -4.98
N GLU A 111 11.23 2.78 -5.30
CA GLU A 111 10.31 3.04 -6.43
C GLU A 111 10.92 2.51 -7.73
N PHE A 112 12.21 2.69 -7.95
CA PHE A 112 12.90 2.22 -9.14
C PHE A 112 13.10 0.68 -9.14
N TYR A 113 13.69 0.11 -8.08
CA TYR A 113 14.10 -1.30 -8.13
C TYR A 113 13.02 -2.30 -7.72
N ILE A 114 12.09 -1.90 -6.85
CA ILE A 114 11.15 -2.80 -6.17
C ILE A 114 9.71 -2.61 -6.63
N SER A 115 9.36 -1.51 -7.32
CA SER A 115 7.98 -1.27 -7.74
C SER A 115 7.47 -2.38 -8.67
N LYS A 116 6.28 -2.87 -8.35
CA LYS A 116 5.55 -3.88 -9.14
C LYS A 116 4.34 -3.24 -9.78
N GLY A 117 4.18 -3.45 -11.08
CA GLY A 117 2.96 -3.21 -11.82
C GLY A 117 2.12 -4.48 -11.91
N LYS A 118 1.14 -4.46 -12.82
CA LYS A 118 0.19 -5.58 -13.02
C LYS A 118 0.87 -6.88 -13.45
N TYR A 119 1.98 -6.80 -14.19
CA TYR A 119 2.63 -7.95 -14.83
C TYR A 119 4.00 -8.31 -14.24
N GLY A 120 4.42 -7.68 -13.14
CA GLY A 120 5.73 -7.90 -12.54
C GLY A 120 6.41 -6.60 -12.13
N TYR A 121 7.72 -6.63 -11.98
CA TYR A 121 8.51 -5.42 -11.71
C TYR A 121 8.43 -4.45 -12.89
N ASN A 122 8.27 -3.16 -12.59
CA ASN A 122 8.13 -2.13 -13.63
C ASN A 122 9.40 -1.97 -14.47
N ASN A 123 10.57 -2.21 -13.86
CA ASN A 123 11.87 -2.07 -14.51
C ASN A 123 12.47 -3.44 -14.82
N GLY A 124 12.80 -3.68 -16.09
CA GLY A 124 13.57 -4.83 -16.55
C GLY A 124 15.03 -4.64 -16.18
N PHE A 125 15.46 -5.26 -15.08
CA PHE A 125 16.85 -5.17 -14.62
C PHE A 125 17.65 -6.44 -14.97
N TYR A 126 16.94 -7.53 -15.25
CA TYR A 126 17.51 -8.81 -15.60
C TYR A 126 17.11 -9.13 -17.04
N ASN A 127 18.11 -9.27 -17.90
CA ASN A 127 17.93 -9.63 -19.29
C ASN A 127 17.82 -11.15 -19.41
N ARG A 128 16.66 -11.62 -19.86
CA ARG A 128 16.35 -13.06 -19.95
C ARG A 128 17.09 -13.77 -21.10
N GLU A 129 17.52 -13.03 -22.11
CA GLU A 129 18.18 -13.59 -23.29
C GLU A 129 19.65 -13.84 -23.02
N THR A 130 20.30 -12.88 -22.36
CA THR A 130 21.73 -12.95 -22.05
C THR A 130 22.04 -13.57 -20.68
N ASP A 131 21.04 -13.75 -19.82
CA ASP A 131 21.22 -14.15 -18.41
C ASP A 131 22.18 -13.22 -17.64
N THR A 132 22.09 -11.93 -17.95
CA THR A 132 22.88 -10.88 -17.30
C THR A 132 21.99 -9.80 -16.73
N LEU A 133 22.51 -9.08 -15.74
CA LEU A 133 21.89 -7.81 -15.33
C LEU A 133 22.17 -6.78 -16.42
N GLU A 134 21.15 -5.99 -16.79
CA GLU A 134 21.34 -4.90 -17.75
C GLU A 134 22.21 -3.83 -17.12
N ASP A 135 23.06 -3.22 -17.95
CA ASP A 135 24.04 -2.23 -17.54
C ASP A 135 23.31 -1.06 -16.88
N THR A 136 23.48 -0.99 -15.57
CA THR A 136 22.86 -0.03 -14.68
C THR A 136 23.97 0.54 -13.82
N ASP A 137 23.70 1.64 -13.13
CA ASP A 137 24.63 2.27 -12.19
C ASP A 137 24.97 1.37 -10.96
N GLY A 138 24.71 0.06 -11.04
CA GLY A 138 25.13 -0.95 -10.09
C GLY A 138 26.64 -1.17 -10.13
N TYR A 139 27.24 -1.33 -8.96
CA TYR A 139 28.66 -1.58 -8.79
C TYR A 139 28.88 -2.84 -7.95
N GLY A 140 29.92 -3.61 -8.24
CA GLY A 140 30.18 -4.91 -7.60
C GLY A 140 29.11 -5.92 -7.96
N LEU A 141 29.41 -6.87 -8.83
CA LEU A 141 28.44 -7.89 -9.26
C LEU A 141 28.90 -9.26 -8.79
N ASP A 142 28.04 -9.98 -8.10
CA ASP A 142 28.28 -11.38 -7.77
C ASP A 142 27.00 -12.21 -7.91
N SER A 143 27.18 -13.51 -8.11
CA SER A 143 26.06 -14.44 -8.13
C SER A 143 26.39 -15.79 -7.55
N ILE A 144 25.37 -16.38 -6.93
CA ILE A 144 25.43 -17.73 -6.37
C ILE A 144 24.23 -18.53 -6.84
N VAL A 145 24.48 -19.76 -7.27
CA VAL A 145 23.43 -20.72 -7.65
C VAL A 145 23.11 -21.59 -6.44
N ILE A 146 21.83 -21.65 -6.09
CA ILE A 146 21.29 -22.41 -4.97
C ILE A 146 20.26 -23.39 -5.53
N ASN A 147 20.56 -24.68 -5.42
CA ASN A 147 19.63 -25.75 -5.79
C ASN A 147 18.74 -26.10 -4.60
N ILE A 148 17.42 -26.16 -4.81
CA ILE A 148 16.44 -26.44 -3.75
C ILE A 148 15.56 -27.62 -4.16
N SER A 149 15.64 -28.71 -3.38
CA SER A 149 14.75 -29.86 -3.55
C SER A 149 13.31 -29.56 -3.12
N ALA A 150 12.37 -30.24 -3.77
CA ALA A 150 10.94 -30.17 -3.47
C ALA A 150 10.60 -30.55 -2.02
N ASP A 151 11.39 -31.46 -1.41
CA ASP A 151 11.13 -32.02 -0.06
C ASP A 151 11.19 -30.97 1.07
N PHE A 152 11.83 -29.84 0.80
CA PHE A 152 12.05 -28.81 1.81
C PHE A 152 10.95 -27.74 1.83
N PHE A 153 10.04 -27.76 0.85
CA PHE A 153 8.86 -26.91 0.84
C PHE A 153 7.78 -27.42 1.81
N ALA A 154 6.88 -26.51 2.15
CA ALA A 154 5.68 -26.85 2.90
C ALA A 154 4.72 -27.70 2.05
N PRO A 155 4.09 -28.74 2.62
CA PRO A 155 2.98 -29.40 1.95
C PRO A 155 1.86 -28.38 1.73
N GLU A 156 1.29 -28.40 0.53
CA GLU A 156 0.17 -27.52 0.22
C GLU A 156 -1.07 -27.90 1.04
N PRO A 157 -1.79 -26.92 1.62
CA PRO A 157 -3.04 -27.18 2.32
C PRO A 157 -4.14 -27.62 1.33
N ALA A 158 -5.21 -28.23 1.86
CA ALA A 158 -6.32 -28.65 1.02
C ALA A 158 -6.96 -27.45 0.27
N GLU A 159 -7.43 -27.67 -0.97
CA GLU A 159 -7.95 -26.60 -1.83
C GLU A 159 -9.12 -25.81 -1.21
N TRP A 160 -9.99 -26.47 -0.45
CA TRP A 160 -11.07 -25.80 0.27
C TRP A 160 -10.55 -24.90 1.40
N GLU A 161 -9.51 -25.33 2.11
CA GLU A 161 -8.88 -24.56 3.19
C GLU A 161 -8.14 -23.36 2.61
N LYS A 162 -7.42 -23.53 1.48
CA LYS A 162 -6.80 -22.43 0.73
C LYS A 162 -7.82 -21.36 0.34
N LYS A 163 -8.97 -21.76 -0.20
CA LYS A 163 -10.04 -20.83 -0.60
C LYS A 163 -10.66 -20.12 0.61
N TRP A 164 -10.94 -20.86 1.68
CA TRP A 164 -11.50 -20.28 2.90
C TRP A 164 -10.56 -19.29 3.58
N VAL A 165 -9.31 -19.71 3.82
CA VAL A 165 -8.31 -18.90 4.54
C VAL A 165 -7.89 -17.65 3.76
N ASN A 166 -7.97 -17.68 2.44
CA ASN A 166 -7.64 -16.53 1.59
C ASN A 166 -8.86 -15.71 1.15
N LEU A 167 -10.07 -15.99 1.63
CA LEU A 167 -11.29 -15.29 1.20
C LEU A 167 -11.18 -13.76 1.36
N LEU A 168 -10.54 -13.29 2.43
CA LEU A 168 -10.36 -11.86 2.74
C LEU A 168 -8.98 -11.31 2.31
N PHE A 169 -8.21 -12.04 1.50
CA PHE A 169 -6.86 -11.64 1.10
C PHE A 169 -6.67 -11.73 -0.41
N GLU A 170 -6.20 -10.63 -1.02
CA GLU A 170 -5.95 -10.56 -2.47
C GLU A 170 -4.76 -11.41 -2.93
N THR A 171 -3.80 -11.66 -2.04
CA THR A 171 -2.54 -12.35 -2.37
C THR A 171 -2.46 -13.71 -1.73
N LYS A 172 -1.87 -14.70 -2.42
CA LYS A 172 -1.56 -16.02 -1.85
C LYS A 172 -0.55 -15.92 -0.69
N PRO A 173 -0.61 -16.83 0.31
CA PRO A 173 0.38 -16.89 1.38
C PRO A 173 1.72 -17.35 0.79
N LYS A 174 2.83 -16.72 1.22
CA LYS A 174 4.17 -17.10 0.78
C LYS A 174 4.71 -18.31 1.55
N ASP A 175 4.37 -18.40 2.83
CA ASP A 175 4.89 -19.42 3.74
C ASP A 175 3.85 -19.92 4.74
N GLN A 176 4.18 -21.03 5.41
CA GLN A 176 3.34 -21.66 6.43
C GLN A 176 2.95 -20.72 7.56
N CYS A 177 3.83 -19.81 7.98
CA CYS A 177 3.53 -18.93 9.10
C CYS A 177 2.57 -17.82 8.71
N GLN A 178 2.69 -17.28 7.50
CA GLN A 178 1.70 -16.39 6.93
C GLN A 178 0.35 -17.11 6.79
N PHE A 179 0.34 -18.35 6.31
CA PHE A 179 -0.90 -19.14 6.22
C PHE A 179 -1.51 -19.42 7.61
N ARG A 180 -0.72 -19.83 8.61
CA ARG A 180 -1.17 -20.05 9.99
C ARG A 180 -1.75 -18.79 10.60
N LYS A 181 -1.12 -17.62 10.40
CA LYS A 181 -1.64 -16.33 10.86
C LYS A 181 -3.00 -16.02 10.23
N ARG A 182 -3.13 -16.20 8.91
CA ARG A 182 -4.41 -16.02 8.20
C ARG A 182 -5.46 -17.03 8.66
N ARG A 183 -5.06 -18.26 8.95
CA ARG A 183 -5.93 -19.33 9.42
C ARG A 183 -6.57 -19.01 10.76
N ILE A 184 -5.82 -18.39 11.69
CA ILE A 184 -6.38 -17.88 12.95
C ILE A 184 -7.51 -16.89 12.65
N LEU A 185 -7.28 -15.89 11.79
CA LEU A 185 -8.31 -14.92 11.40
C LEU A 185 -9.51 -15.57 10.71
N ALA A 186 -9.24 -16.52 9.82
CA ALA A 186 -10.25 -17.20 9.01
C ALA A 186 -11.19 -18.09 9.83
N TYR A 187 -10.75 -18.59 10.99
CA TYR A 187 -11.60 -19.40 11.87
C TYR A 187 -12.15 -18.64 13.07
N THR A 188 -11.55 -17.52 13.48
CA THR A 188 -12.06 -16.73 14.62
C THR A 188 -12.95 -15.58 14.19
N LEU A 189 -12.51 -14.76 13.23
CA LEU A 189 -13.17 -13.50 12.89
C LEU A 189 -14.01 -13.60 11.61
N GLN A 190 -13.49 -14.27 10.59
CA GLN A 190 -14.15 -14.36 9.29
C GLN A 190 -15.57 -14.97 9.33
N PRO A 191 -15.89 -16.01 10.14
CA PRO A 191 -17.26 -16.50 10.25
C PRO A 191 -18.22 -15.42 10.79
N ILE A 192 -17.77 -14.63 11.76
CA ILE A 192 -18.55 -13.54 12.34
C ILE A 192 -18.81 -12.45 11.29
N LEU A 193 -17.78 -12.08 10.51
CA LEU A 193 -17.90 -11.09 9.44
C LEU A 193 -18.85 -11.56 8.33
N ILE A 194 -18.77 -12.84 7.94
CA ILE A 194 -19.67 -13.42 6.94
C ILE A 194 -21.10 -13.47 7.46
N LEU A 195 -21.32 -13.89 8.71
CA LEU A 195 -22.65 -13.89 9.33
C LEU A 195 -23.23 -12.48 9.41
N PHE A 196 -22.40 -11.49 9.73
CA PHE A 196 -22.81 -10.09 9.75
C PHE A 196 -23.15 -9.56 8.35
N GLU A 197 -22.36 -9.91 7.33
CA GLU A 197 -22.66 -9.57 5.93
C GLU A 197 -23.96 -10.23 5.45
N ILE A 198 -24.17 -11.51 5.75
CA ILE A 198 -25.42 -12.23 5.48
C ILE A 198 -26.58 -11.51 6.16
N PHE A 199 -26.43 -11.15 7.43
CA PHE A 199 -27.46 -10.45 8.19
C PHE A 199 -27.82 -9.09 7.56
N ILE A 200 -26.82 -8.29 7.18
CA ILE A 200 -27.04 -7.01 6.48
C ILE A 200 -27.73 -7.24 5.14
N LYS A 201 -27.29 -8.22 4.35
CA LYS A 201 -27.90 -8.56 3.06
C LYS A 201 -29.35 -8.98 3.22
N ILE A 202 -29.65 -9.92 4.12
CA ILE A 202 -31.02 -10.36 4.40
C ILE A 202 -31.88 -9.19 4.89
N SER A 203 -31.38 -8.39 5.82
CA SER A 203 -32.12 -7.27 6.41
C SER A 203 -32.43 -6.19 5.37
N SER A 204 -31.43 -5.77 4.59
CA SER A 204 -31.62 -4.78 3.51
C SER A 204 -32.57 -5.28 2.43
N ARG A 205 -32.47 -6.54 2.04
CA ARG A 205 -33.37 -7.19 1.09
C ARG A 205 -34.80 -7.31 1.62
N LEU A 206 -34.96 -7.67 2.89
CA LEU A 206 -36.28 -7.71 3.54
C LEU A 206 -36.91 -6.31 3.60
N LEU A 207 -36.13 -5.29 3.99
CA LEU A 207 -36.59 -3.90 4.00
C LEU A 207 -37.01 -3.43 2.59
N ALA A 208 -36.22 -3.74 1.56
CA ALA A 208 -36.58 -3.44 0.18
C ALA A 208 -37.87 -4.16 -0.24
N ALA A 209 -38.01 -5.45 0.06
CA ALA A 209 -39.21 -6.23 -0.24
C ALA A 209 -40.46 -5.66 0.45
N LEU A 210 -40.35 -5.33 1.74
CA LEU A 210 -41.43 -4.68 2.50
C LEU A 210 -41.79 -3.32 1.90
N PHE A 211 -40.78 -2.51 1.59
CA PHE A 211 -40.95 -1.21 0.95
C PHE A 211 -41.75 -1.30 -0.36
N PHE A 212 -41.34 -2.20 -1.27
CA PHE A 212 -42.04 -2.42 -2.54
C PHE A 212 -43.43 -3.02 -2.38
N THR A 213 -43.65 -3.83 -1.34
CA THR A 213 -44.97 -4.35 -0.98
C THR A 213 -45.91 -3.22 -0.54
N VAL A 214 -45.42 -2.30 0.30
CA VAL A 214 -46.22 -1.21 0.86
C VAL A 214 -46.51 -0.11 -0.17
N ILE A 215 -45.59 0.17 -1.11
CA ILE A 215 -45.82 1.11 -2.22
C ILE A 215 -46.91 0.64 -3.19
N ARG A 216 -47.54 -0.52 -2.94
CA ARG A 216 -48.74 -1.00 -3.63
C ARG A 216 -48.57 -1.02 -5.15
N THR A 217 -47.36 -1.32 -5.60
CA THR A 217 -47.14 -1.77 -6.97
C THR A 217 -47.87 -3.10 -7.12
N ARG A 218 -48.75 -3.26 -8.11
CA ARG A 218 -49.49 -4.53 -8.36
C ARG A 218 -48.58 -5.68 -8.84
N THR A 219 -47.29 -5.60 -8.55
CA THR A 219 -46.23 -6.46 -9.05
C THR A 219 -45.80 -7.43 -7.97
N LYS A 220 -45.53 -8.67 -8.39
CA LYS A 220 -45.10 -9.75 -7.50
C LYS A 220 -43.70 -9.42 -6.97
N VAL A 221 -43.60 -9.15 -5.66
CA VAL A 221 -42.31 -9.04 -4.98
C VAL A 221 -41.72 -10.44 -4.88
N ASN A 222 -40.51 -10.63 -5.37
CA ASN A 222 -39.83 -11.92 -5.29
C ASN A 222 -39.07 -12.02 -3.95
N PHE A 223 -39.51 -12.92 -3.07
CA PHE A 223 -38.86 -13.17 -1.77
C PHE A 223 -37.70 -14.17 -1.86
N VAL A 224 -37.51 -14.85 -3.01
CA VAL A 224 -36.45 -15.84 -3.20
C VAL A 224 -35.04 -15.27 -2.93
N PRO A 225 -34.69 -14.01 -3.30
CA PRO A 225 -33.39 -13.42 -2.98
C PRO A 225 -33.11 -13.21 -1.49
N ILE A 226 -34.14 -13.20 -0.63
CA ILE A 226 -33.97 -13.10 0.82
C ILE A 226 -33.52 -14.46 1.39
N ILE A 227 -34.11 -15.55 0.88
CA ILE A 227 -33.81 -16.92 1.31
C ILE A 227 -32.47 -17.40 0.74
N HIS A 228 -32.08 -16.91 -0.44
CA HIS A 228 -30.84 -17.28 -1.11
C HIS A 228 -29.89 -16.07 -1.31
N PRO A 229 -29.31 -15.53 -0.22
CA PRO A 229 -28.53 -14.30 -0.26
C PRO A 229 -27.24 -14.37 -1.10
N PHE A 230 -26.77 -15.58 -1.39
CA PHE A 230 -25.55 -15.84 -2.16
C PHE A 230 -25.80 -16.20 -3.63
N LYS A 231 -27.01 -16.61 -3.99
CA LYS A 231 -27.34 -17.06 -5.36
C LYS A 231 -27.94 -15.93 -6.21
N ASN A 232 -28.70 -15.06 -5.57
CA ASN A 232 -29.48 -14.02 -6.23
C ASN A 232 -28.98 -12.65 -5.85
N ASP A 233 -29.15 -11.69 -6.75
CA ASP A 233 -28.78 -10.29 -6.52
C ASP A 233 -29.90 -9.53 -5.81
N THR A 234 -29.58 -8.35 -5.28
CA THR A 234 -30.56 -7.52 -4.56
C THR A 234 -31.62 -6.96 -5.53
N GLU A 235 -31.26 -6.76 -6.79
CA GLU A 235 -32.16 -6.26 -7.83
C GLU A 235 -33.29 -7.23 -8.14
N ASP A 236 -33.06 -8.54 -7.99
CA ASP A 236 -34.04 -9.60 -8.27
C ASP A 236 -35.32 -9.48 -7.44
N ILE A 237 -35.30 -8.71 -6.35
CA ILE A 237 -36.46 -8.44 -5.50
C ILE A 237 -37.51 -7.62 -6.25
N TYR A 238 -37.06 -6.72 -7.13
CA TYR A 238 -37.90 -5.75 -7.84
C TYR A 238 -37.66 -5.74 -9.35
N TYR A 239 -36.81 -6.62 -9.89
CA TYR A 239 -36.50 -6.66 -11.31
C TYR A 239 -37.74 -6.90 -12.18
N GLU A 240 -38.60 -7.86 -11.80
CA GLU A 240 -39.87 -8.09 -12.50
C GLU A 240 -40.86 -6.92 -12.36
N SER A 241 -40.78 -6.16 -11.26
CA SER A 241 -41.67 -5.03 -11.01
C SER A 241 -41.35 -3.81 -11.87
N LEU A 242 -40.07 -3.55 -12.11
CA LEU A 242 -39.61 -2.49 -13.00
C LEU A 242 -39.90 -2.79 -14.48
N ARG A 243 -39.67 -4.04 -14.92
CA ARG A 243 -39.79 -4.41 -16.34
C ARG A 243 -41.22 -4.34 -16.89
N HIS A 244 -42.25 -4.45 -16.03
CA HIS A 244 -43.65 -4.52 -16.47
C HIS A 244 -44.38 -3.17 -16.49
N GLY A 245 -43.71 -2.02 -16.27
CA GLY A 245 -44.23 -0.67 -16.55
C GLY A 245 -45.57 -0.30 -15.91
N ARG A 246 -46.09 -1.11 -14.98
CA ARG A 246 -47.44 -0.97 -14.39
C ARG A 246 -47.40 -0.23 -13.06
N ASN A 247 -46.53 0.77 -12.96
CA ASN A 247 -46.40 1.57 -11.75
C ASN A 247 -47.41 2.73 -11.82
N ILE A 248 -48.52 2.59 -11.10
CA ILE A 248 -49.69 3.49 -11.15
C ILE A 248 -49.30 4.93 -10.77
N TYR A 249 -48.22 5.10 -10.01
CA TYR A 249 -47.72 6.38 -9.53
C TYR A 249 -46.79 7.12 -10.50
N LEU A 250 -46.26 6.43 -11.52
CA LEU A 250 -45.36 7.03 -12.54
C LEU A 250 -46.08 7.31 -13.86
N ARG A 251 -47.37 6.96 -13.97
CA ARG A 251 -48.20 7.24 -15.13
C ARG A 251 -49.17 8.38 -14.87
N ASN A 252 -49.24 9.32 -15.80
CA ASN A 252 -50.33 10.30 -15.83
C ASN A 252 -51.68 9.60 -16.13
N LYS A 253 -52.80 10.33 -15.95
CA LYS A 253 -54.16 9.86 -16.32
C LYS A 253 -54.28 9.46 -17.80
N ASP A 254 -53.38 9.94 -18.65
CA ASP A 254 -53.27 9.66 -20.09
C ASP A 254 -52.32 8.48 -20.41
N ASN A 255 -51.84 7.75 -19.40
CA ASN A 255 -50.95 6.60 -19.53
C ASN A 255 -49.52 6.92 -20.02
N THR A 256 -49.12 8.20 -20.07
CA THR A 256 -47.73 8.62 -20.37
C THR A 256 -46.84 8.57 -19.13
N GLU A 257 -45.55 8.24 -19.31
CA GLU A 257 -44.57 8.19 -18.21
C GLU A 257 -44.17 9.61 -17.76
N ARG A 258 -44.22 9.88 -16.45
CA ARG A 258 -43.74 11.15 -15.87
C ARG A 258 -42.24 11.07 -15.60
N GLU A 259 -41.42 11.65 -16.48
CA GLU A 259 -39.97 11.74 -16.29
C GLU A 259 -39.57 12.68 -15.12
N ASP A 260 -40.36 13.73 -14.83
CA ASP A 260 -39.92 14.81 -13.93
C ASP A 260 -40.16 14.61 -12.43
N TYR A 261 -40.94 13.59 -12.02
CA TYR A 261 -41.35 13.39 -10.62
C TYR A 261 -40.89 12.07 -9.99
N ALA A 262 -40.15 11.22 -10.73
CA ALA A 262 -39.86 9.86 -10.28
C ALA A 262 -39.03 9.81 -9.00
N ILE A 263 -38.08 10.71 -8.80
CA ILE A 263 -37.17 10.68 -7.64
C ILE A 263 -37.76 11.48 -6.46
N ALA A 264 -38.26 12.69 -6.69
CA ALA A 264 -38.86 13.52 -5.65
C ALA A 264 -40.19 12.93 -5.14
N GLY A 265 -41.04 12.42 -6.04
CA GLY A 265 -42.30 11.78 -5.67
C GLY A 265 -42.10 10.50 -4.86
N VAL A 266 -41.02 9.75 -5.12
CA VAL A 266 -40.66 8.57 -4.33
C VAL A 266 -40.06 8.99 -2.99
N LEU A 267 -39.19 10.01 -2.90
CA LEU A 267 -38.60 10.46 -1.63
C LEU A 267 -39.61 11.11 -0.67
N PHE A 268 -40.60 11.83 -1.20
CA PHE A 268 -41.64 12.51 -0.41
C PHE A 268 -42.95 11.72 -0.31
N HIS A 269 -42.97 10.47 -0.78
CA HIS A 269 -44.15 9.62 -0.59
C HIS A 269 -44.38 9.40 0.91
N PRO A 270 -45.61 9.50 1.43
CA PRO A 270 -45.86 9.36 2.87
C PRO A 270 -45.28 8.07 3.45
N ILE A 271 -45.25 7.00 2.65
CA ILE A 271 -44.71 5.69 3.02
C ILE A 271 -43.17 5.68 3.07
N THR A 272 -42.46 6.30 2.14
CA THR A 272 -40.99 6.44 2.23
C THR A 272 -40.62 7.27 3.44
N VAL A 273 -41.35 8.35 3.71
CA VAL A 273 -41.15 9.16 4.90
C VAL A 273 -41.40 8.34 6.16
N ILE A 274 -42.45 7.51 6.21
CA ILE A 274 -42.71 6.60 7.34
C ILE A 274 -41.60 5.57 7.51
N VAL A 275 -41.11 4.94 6.42
CA VAL A 275 -40.04 3.93 6.47
C VAL A 275 -38.70 4.55 6.87
N LEU A 276 -38.34 5.70 6.29
CA LEU A 276 -37.13 6.45 6.67
C LEU A 276 -37.22 6.94 8.11
N SER A 277 -38.40 7.43 8.54
CA SER A 277 -38.63 7.82 9.93
C SER A 277 -38.53 6.62 10.87
N ALA A 278 -39.05 5.45 10.49
CA ALA A 278 -38.93 4.22 11.27
C ALA A 278 -37.48 3.71 11.34
N ILE A 279 -36.71 3.84 10.26
CA ILE A 279 -35.27 3.50 10.24
C ILE A 279 -34.49 4.47 11.13
N LEU A 280 -34.73 5.77 11.02
CA LEU A 280 -34.12 6.79 11.88
C LEU A 280 -34.51 6.58 13.34
N LEU A 281 -35.77 6.24 13.63
CA LEU A 281 -36.25 5.93 14.97
C LEU A 281 -35.65 4.62 15.50
N MET A 282 -35.41 3.62 14.65
CA MET A 282 -34.71 2.38 15.04
C MET A 282 -33.22 2.61 15.29
N ILE A 283 -32.55 3.45 14.49
CA ILE A 283 -31.17 3.89 14.72
C ILE A 283 -31.09 4.67 16.02
N ASP A 284 -32.03 5.57 16.25
CA ASP A 284 -32.11 6.35 17.47
C ASP A 284 -32.44 5.48 18.67
N LEU A 285 -33.39 4.53 18.59
CA LEU A 285 -33.68 3.56 19.65
C LEU A 285 -32.49 2.60 19.92
N ALA A 286 -31.72 2.24 18.90
CA ALA A 286 -30.51 1.43 19.04
C ALA A 286 -29.34 2.23 19.64
N GLY A 287 -29.21 3.53 19.31
CA GLY A 287 -28.19 4.43 19.85
C GLY A 287 -28.51 4.96 21.25
N THR A 288 -29.78 5.26 21.53
CA THR A 288 -30.25 5.85 22.81
C THR A 288 -30.37 4.83 23.94
N LYS A 289 -30.46 3.53 23.64
CA LYS A 289 -30.35 2.49 24.69
C LYS A 289 -28.93 2.33 25.23
N ILE A 290 -27.92 2.85 24.54
CA ILE A 290 -26.52 2.72 24.97
C ILE A 290 -26.06 3.94 25.80
N PHE A 291 -26.60 5.14 25.62
CA PHE A 291 -26.23 6.30 26.45
C PHE A 291 -27.40 7.32 26.59
N LEU A 292 -28.07 7.29 27.75
CA LEU A 292 -28.93 8.35 28.35
C LEU A 292 -30.31 8.69 27.74
N GLY A 293 -31.34 8.11 28.39
CA GLY A 293 -32.69 8.61 28.75
C GLY A 293 -33.41 9.70 27.94
N TRP A 294 -34.74 9.58 27.85
CA TRP A 294 -35.73 10.43 27.16
C TRP A 294 -35.59 11.97 27.29
N TRP A 295 -34.84 12.47 28.27
CA TRP A 295 -34.52 13.90 28.41
C TRP A 295 -33.63 14.44 27.27
N SER A 296 -32.80 13.61 26.64
CA SER A 296 -31.95 14.02 25.51
C SER A 296 -32.76 14.42 24.27
N TYR A 297 -33.94 13.82 24.07
CA TYR A 297 -34.79 14.06 22.90
C TYR A 297 -35.54 15.40 22.98
N LEU A 298 -36.08 15.73 24.15
CA LEU A 298 -36.74 17.02 24.40
C LEU A 298 -35.76 18.17 24.45
N VAL A 299 -34.59 17.99 25.08
CA VAL A 299 -33.56 19.04 25.13
C VAL A 299 -32.91 19.23 23.76
N GLY A 300 -32.63 18.15 23.03
CA GLY A 300 -32.02 18.23 21.70
C GLY A 300 -32.88 18.96 20.68
N SER A 301 -34.18 18.67 20.62
CA SER A 301 -35.10 19.34 19.69
C SER A 301 -35.27 20.84 20.00
N LEU A 302 -35.32 21.22 21.27
CA LEU A 302 -35.47 22.61 21.70
C LEU A 302 -34.19 23.43 21.48
N VAL A 303 -33.01 22.84 21.73
CA VAL A 303 -31.71 23.46 21.47
C VAL A 303 -31.52 23.72 19.97
N VAL A 304 -31.90 22.78 19.10
CA VAL A 304 -31.79 22.96 17.64
C VAL A 304 -32.70 24.08 17.16
N GLY A 305 -33.95 24.15 17.62
CA GLY A 305 -34.89 25.21 17.24
C GLY A 305 -34.42 26.62 17.64
N VAL A 306 -33.96 26.78 18.88
CA VAL A 306 -33.46 28.08 19.38
C VAL A 306 -32.17 28.51 18.67
N SER A 307 -31.29 27.56 18.37
CA SER A 307 -30.02 27.83 17.68
C SER A 307 -30.24 28.43 16.28
N ILE A 308 -31.26 27.97 15.55
CA ILE A 308 -31.58 28.47 14.20
C ILE A 308 -32.04 29.93 14.25
N ILE A 309 -32.89 30.30 15.20
CA ILE A 309 -33.44 31.66 15.32
C ILE A 309 -32.34 32.68 15.67
N VAL A 310 -31.48 32.33 16.63
CA VAL A 310 -30.33 33.16 17.02
C VAL A 310 -29.38 33.37 15.84
N LEU A 311 -29.15 32.34 15.02
CA LEU A 311 -28.28 32.41 13.85
C LEU A 311 -28.82 33.39 12.79
N VAL A 312 -30.14 33.41 12.55
CA VAL A 312 -30.78 34.35 11.61
C VAL A 312 -30.62 35.80 12.08
N LEU A 313 -30.83 36.07 13.37
CA LEU A 313 -30.69 37.42 13.93
C LEU A 313 -29.24 37.95 13.86
N ILE A 314 -28.26 37.08 14.15
CA ILE A 314 -26.83 37.42 14.04
C ILE A 314 -26.47 37.79 12.59
N ILE A 315 -26.98 37.05 11.60
CA ILE A 315 -26.72 37.31 10.18
C ILE A 315 -27.29 38.67 9.75
N SER A 316 -28.51 39.03 10.19
CA SER A 316 -29.12 40.33 9.86
C SER A 316 -28.35 41.51 10.45
N VAL A 317 -27.91 41.42 11.71
CA VAL A 317 -27.11 42.48 12.36
C VAL A 317 -25.73 42.61 11.71
N LEU A 318 -25.10 41.49 11.38
CA LEU A 318 -23.83 41.48 10.64
C LEU A 318 -23.95 42.17 9.28
N GLY A 319 -25.07 42.01 8.58
CA GLY A 319 -25.32 42.64 7.28
C GLY A 319 -25.25 44.17 7.31
N GLU A 320 -25.82 44.79 8.34
CA GLU A 320 -25.83 46.26 8.48
C GLU A 320 -24.48 46.82 8.94
N VAL A 321 -23.79 46.11 9.84
CA VAL A 321 -22.42 46.47 10.26
C VAL A 321 -21.46 46.42 9.08
N VAL A 322 -21.60 45.44 8.18
CA VAL A 322 -20.79 45.31 6.97
C VAL A 322 -20.99 46.49 6.00
N LYS A 323 -22.24 46.97 5.82
CA LYS A 323 -22.54 48.14 4.96
C LYS A 323 -21.90 49.42 5.51
N TRP A 324 -21.99 49.65 6.81
CA TRP A 324 -21.40 50.82 7.47
C TRP A 324 -19.87 50.83 7.36
N LEU A 325 -19.23 49.69 7.59
CA LEU A 325 -17.78 49.54 7.43
C LEU A 325 -17.33 49.77 5.98
N ALA A 326 -18.11 49.33 4.99
CA ALA A 326 -17.78 49.49 3.57
C ALA A 326 -17.71 50.98 3.14
N GLY A 327 -18.50 51.86 3.75
CA GLY A 327 -18.47 53.31 3.49
C GLY A 327 -17.19 54.00 3.98
N ASN A 328 -16.76 53.68 5.20
CA ASN A 328 -15.58 54.29 5.83
C ASN A 328 -14.24 53.77 5.28
N ILE A 329 -14.22 52.56 4.69
CA ILE A 329 -13.01 51.96 4.12
C ILE A 329 -12.51 52.71 2.87
N LYS A 330 -13.40 53.40 2.12
CA LYS A 330 -13.05 54.01 0.83
C LYS A 330 -12.13 55.24 0.97
N SER A 331 -12.26 56.01 2.06
CA SER A 331 -11.44 57.22 2.32
C SER A 331 -10.07 56.86 2.92
N TRP A 332 -10.00 55.84 3.78
CA TRP A 332 -8.74 55.30 4.31
C TRP A 332 -7.87 54.62 3.23
N ARG A 333 -8.48 54.13 2.14
CA ARG A 333 -7.82 53.37 1.06
C ARG A 333 -6.82 54.16 0.22
N LYS A 334 -7.00 55.48 0.05
CA LYS A 334 -6.13 56.30 -0.82
C LYS A 334 -4.82 56.71 -0.13
N LYS A 335 -4.87 57.12 1.15
CA LYS A 335 -3.68 57.56 1.91
C LYS A 335 -2.78 56.40 2.36
N THR A 336 -3.35 55.24 2.72
CA THR A 336 -2.57 54.04 3.09
C THR A 336 -1.95 53.28 1.90
N SER A 337 -2.29 53.63 0.65
CA SER A 337 -1.86 52.85 -0.52
C SER A 337 -0.38 52.99 -0.87
N LYS A 338 0.21 54.18 -0.67
CA LYS A 338 1.64 54.43 -0.96
C LYS A 338 2.55 53.78 0.09
N ASP A 339 2.23 53.95 1.37
CA ASP A 339 2.99 53.33 2.47
C ASP A 339 2.93 51.80 2.41
N ARG A 340 1.76 51.24 2.07
CA ARG A 340 1.60 49.80 1.86
C ARG A 340 2.42 49.26 0.68
N ARG A 341 2.64 50.05 -0.38
CA ARG A 341 3.50 49.61 -1.51
C ARG A 341 4.97 49.55 -1.10
N LEU A 342 5.45 50.57 -0.38
CA LEU A 342 6.83 50.59 0.13
C LEU A 342 7.06 49.49 1.16
N GLU A 343 6.11 49.29 2.07
CA GLU A 343 6.19 48.24 3.09
C GLU A 343 6.14 46.83 2.47
N LYS A 344 5.27 46.61 1.46
CA LYS A 344 5.25 45.34 0.70
C LYS A 344 6.59 45.07 0.00
N ALA A 345 7.20 46.08 -0.61
CA ALA A 345 8.51 45.94 -1.24
C ALA A 345 9.60 45.58 -0.19
N ARG A 346 9.57 46.20 1.00
CA ARG A 346 10.48 45.84 2.11
C ARG A 346 10.24 44.42 2.61
N ARG A 347 9.00 44.01 2.83
CA ARG A 347 8.63 42.64 3.25
C ARG A 347 9.05 41.61 2.20
N GLN A 348 8.88 41.91 0.92
CA GLN A 348 9.26 41.00 -0.15
C GLN A 348 10.79 40.86 -0.23
N LYS A 349 11.54 41.96 -0.13
CA LYS A 349 13.01 41.91 -0.01
C LYS A 349 13.46 41.12 1.22
N ALA A 350 12.82 41.32 2.37
CA ALA A 350 13.12 40.58 3.60
C ALA A 350 12.82 39.07 3.45
N LYS A 351 11.71 38.70 2.82
CA LYS A 351 11.36 37.30 2.52
C LYS A 351 12.40 36.67 1.60
N TYR A 352 12.78 37.33 0.50
CA TYR A 352 13.83 36.81 -0.39
C TYR A 352 15.18 36.68 0.32
N ALA A 353 15.55 37.64 1.18
CA ALA A 353 16.78 37.53 1.98
C ALA A 353 16.72 36.38 2.99
N GLN A 354 15.56 36.14 3.62
CA GLN A 354 15.35 35.00 4.52
C GLN A 354 15.37 33.67 3.77
N GLU A 355 14.74 33.57 2.61
CA GLU A 355 14.75 32.37 1.77
C GLU A 355 16.16 32.06 1.26
N ALA A 356 16.93 33.07 0.84
CA ALA A 356 18.33 32.89 0.44
C ALA A 356 19.20 32.40 1.61
N LYS A 357 19.02 32.97 2.82
CA LYS A 357 19.70 32.49 4.03
C LYS A 357 19.30 31.07 4.40
N ALA A 358 18.00 30.74 4.31
CA ALA A 358 17.48 29.40 4.58
C ALA A 358 18.02 28.36 3.59
N LYS A 359 18.15 28.72 2.30
CA LYS A 359 18.77 27.86 1.29
C LYS A 359 20.23 27.55 1.60
N LYS A 360 21.02 28.57 1.95
CA LYS A 360 22.43 28.38 2.35
C LYS A 360 22.56 27.50 3.60
N LEU A 361 21.77 27.76 4.63
CA LEU A 361 21.75 26.94 5.85
C LEU A 361 21.29 25.50 5.56
N ALA A 362 20.34 25.30 4.66
CA ALA A 362 19.90 23.98 4.24
C ALA A 362 20.96 23.23 3.44
N GLU A 363 21.76 23.92 2.63
CA GLU A 363 22.89 23.36 1.88
C GLU A 363 24.02 22.95 2.83
N GLU A 364 24.42 23.83 3.76
CA GLU A 364 25.40 23.52 4.80
C GLU A 364 24.95 22.35 5.70
N ALA A 365 23.66 22.30 6.05
CA ALA A 365 23.10 21.19 6.82
C ALA A 365 23.13 19.87 6.04
N LYS A 366 22.87 19.91 4.72
CA LYS A 366 22.99 18.73 3.85
C LYS A 366 24.44 18.23 3.79
N GLU A 367 25.41 19.12 3.60
CA GLU A 367 26.83 18.76 3.58
C GLU A 367 27.29 18.13 4.90
N ARG A 368 26.90 18.72 6.05
CA ARG A 368 27.19 18.14 7.37
C ARG A 368 26.54 16.77 7.57
N ALA A 369 25.32 16.60 7.09
CA ALA A 369 24.63 15.31 7.15
C ALA A 369 25.33 14.26 6.27
N ILE A 370 25.77 14.63 5.06
CA ILE A 370 26.57 13.77 4.18
C ILE A 370 27.86 13.37 4.88
N GLN A 371 28.60 14.34 5.44
CA GLN A 371 29.87 14.07 6.12
C GLN A 371 29.68 13.13 7.33
N THR A 372 28.69 13.40 8.18
CA THR A 372 28.36 12.55 9.33
C THR A 372 28.01 11.12 8.89
N ASN A 373 27.30 10.99 7.78
CA ASN A 373 26.93 9.69 7.24
C ASN A 373 28.13 8.95 6.63
N LEU A 374 29.05 9.66 5.98
CA LEU A 374 30.32 9.10 5.50
C LEU A 374 31.18 8.61 6.67
N ASP A 375 31.26 9.36 7.76
CA ASP A 375 32.02 8.94 8.96
C ASP A 375 31.42 7.69 9.60
N ARG A 376 30.08 7.58 9.62
CA ARG A 376 29.37 6.37 10.05
C ARG A 376 29.67 5.20 9.12
N LEU A 377 29.56 5.40 7.80
CA LEU A 377 29.84 4.38 6.80
C LEU A 377 31.30 3.91 6.86
N ASN A 378 32.25 4.80 7.11
CA ASN A 378 33.67 4.46 7.29
C ASN A 378 33.89 3.45 8.41
N LYS A 379 33.18 3.58 9.53
CA LYS A 379 33.21 2.61 10.63
C LYS A 379 32.54 1.29 10.23
N GLU A 380 31.45 1.35 9.46
CA GLU A 380 30.74 0.15 8.99
C GLU A 380 31.52 -0.61 7.91
N PHE A 381 32.26 0.07 7.03
CA PHE A 381 33.05 -0.54 5.97
C PHE A 381 34.16 -1.44 6.51
N ALA A 382 34.71 -1.14 7.69
CA ALA A 382 35.66 -2.03 8.36
C ALA A 382 35.05 -3.40 8.69
N LEU A 383 33.74 -3.45 8.97
CA LEU A 383 33.00 -4.70 9.25
C LEU A 383 32.53 -5.42 7.99
N ILE A 384 32.38 -4.69 6.87
CA ILE A 384 31.92 -5.22 5.58
C ILE A 384 33.09 -5.76 4.76
N SER A 385 34.34 -5.34 5.03
CA SER A 385 35.50 -5.81 4.29
C SER A 385 35.64 -7.33 4.31
N CYS A 386 35.96 -7.92 3.17
CA CYS A 386 36.26 -9.35 3.04
C CYS A 386 37.49 -9.79 3.86
N ASP A 387 38.34 -8.85 4.29
CA ASP A 387 39.53 -9.14 5.10
C ASP A 387 39.21 -9.29 6.60
N SER A 388 37.98 -8.98 7.02
CA SER A 388 37.58 -8.97 8.44
C SER A 388 37.46 -10.36 9.08
N GLY A 389 37.65 -11.44 8.32
CA GLY A 389 37.63 -12.83 8.80
C GLY A 389 36.78 -13.76 7.92
N PRO A 390 36.57 -15.02 8.35
CA PRO A 390 35.80 -15.99 7.56
C PRO A 390 34.34 -15.56 7.41
N LEU A 391 33.84 -15.54 6.17
CA LEU A 391 32.49 -15.14 5.84
C LEU A 391 31.49 -16.27 6.13
N VAL A 392 31.14 -16.45 7.40
CA VAL A 392 30.16 -17.46 7.81
C VAL A 392 28.75 -16.85 7.80
N PRO A 393 27.81 -17.35 6.97
CA PRO A 393 26.43 -16.87 6.89
C PRO A 393 25.56 -17.45 8.03
N LYS A 394 25.94 -17.16 9.27
CA LYS A 394 25.21 -17.53 10.49
C LYS A 394 25.02 -16.29 11.36
N LEU A 395 23.87 -16.18 12.02
CA LEU A 395 23.53 -15.02 12.84
C LEU A 395 24.54 -14.84 14.00
N GLU A 396 25.02 -15.95 14.57
CA GLU A 396 26.00 -15.97 15.65
C GLU A 396 27.39 -15.50 15.20
N ALA A 397 27.68 -15.50 13.90
CA ALA A 397 28.93 -15.03 13.33
C ALA A 397 28.96 -13.50 13.10
N LEU A 398 27.82 -12.81 13.23
CA LEU A 398 27.76 -11.36 13.12
C LEU A 398 28.22 -10.67 14.41
N PRO A 399 28.77 -9.45 14.33
CA PRO A 399 28.97 -8.59 15.50
C PRO A 399 27.67 -8.39 16.28
N LYS A 400 27.74 -8.27 17.62
CA LYS A 400 26.55 -8.20 18.48
C LYS A 400 25.63 -7.03 18.11
N GLU A 401 26.22 -5.92 17.68
CA GLU A 401 25.54 -4.68 17.26
C GLU A 401 24.72 -4.90 15.99
N LYS A 402 25.11 -5.87 15.15
CA LYS A 402 24.45 -6.19 13.88
C LYS A 402 23.42 -7.32 13.99
N ARG A 403 23.32 -7.99 15.16
CA ARG A 403 22.30 -9.04 15.43
C ARG A 403 20.95 -8.44 15.79
N THR A 404 20.35 -7.70 14.84
CA THR A 404 19.09 -6.97 15.03
C THR A 404 17.93 -7.92 15.39
N ILE A 405 16.90 -7.38 16.04
CA ILE A 405 15.66 -8.12 16.34
C ILE A 405 15.04 -8.64 15.04
N HIS A 406 15.14 -7.87 13.95
CA HIS A 406 14.66 -8.28 12.63
C HIS A 406 15.38 -9.53 12.12
N LEU A 407 16.72 -9.57 12.15
CA LEU A 407 17.48 -10.75 11.73
C LEU A 407 17.22 -11.97 12.62
N ARG A 408 17.09 -11.79 13.93
CA ARG A 408 16.69 -12.87 14.85
C ARG A 408 15.32 -13.43 14.51
N PHE A 409 14.37 -12.56 14.17
CA PHE A 409 13.05 -12.98 13.73
C PHE A 409 13.10 -13.73 12.39
N LEU A 410 13.88 -13.25 11.41
CA LEU A 410 14.05 -13.92 10.12
C LEU A 410 14.71 -15.29 10.28
N ASP A 411 15.73 -15.40 11.11
CA ASP A 411 16.40 -16.65 11.45
C ASP A 411 15.44 -17.65 12.12
N LEU A 412 14.69 -17.21 13.13
CA LEU A 412 13.65 -18.04 13.76
C LEU A 412 12.59 -18.46 12.73
N LYS A 413 12.16 -17.54 11.87
CA LYS A 413 11.19 -17.81 10.81
C LYS A 413 11.73 -18.85 9.82
N ALA A 414 12.99 -18.73 9.40
CA ALA A 414 13.64 -19.68 8.49
C ALA A 414 13.71 -21.10 9.07
N ARG A 415 13.79 -21.22 10.41
CA ARG A 415 13.80 -22.50 11.13
C ARG A 415 12.41 -23.11 11.32
N VAL A 416 11.38 -22.28 11.51
CA VAL A 416 10.03 -22.75 11.87
C VAL A 416 9.06 -22.80 10.69
N CYS A 417 9.22 -21.90 9.73
CA CYS A 417 8.26 -21.63 8.67
C CYS A 417 8.83 -22.06 7.33
N LYS A 418 8.22 -23.07 6.70
CA LYS A 418 8.57 -23.44 5.33
C LYS A 418 7.77 -22.59 4.31
N PRO A 419 8.39 -22.07 3.24
CA PRO A 419 7.69 -21.50 2.10
C PRO A 419 6.91 -22.58 1.35
N PHE A 420 5.88 -22.17 0.62
CA PHE A 420 5.18 -23.06 -0.31
C PHE A 420 5.89 -23.06 -1.66
N ALA A 421 5.86 -24.19 -2.37
CA ALA A 421 6.24 -24.22 -3.78
C ALA A 421 5.18 -23.44 -4.59
N GLY A 422 5.62 -22.49 -5.41
CA GLY A 422 4.78 -21.54 -6.14
C GLY A 422 4.68 -21.81 -7.63
#